data_AF-A0A7C5MTL4-F1
#
_entry.id   AF-A0A7C5MTL4-F1
#
_cell.length_a   1.000
_cell.length_b   1.000
_cell.length_c   1.000
_cell.angle_alpha   90.00
_cell.angle_beta   90.00
_cell.angle_gamma   90.00
#
_symmetry.space_group_name_H-M   'P 1'
#
loop_
_entity.id
_entity.type
_entity.pdbx_description
1 polymer ?
#
loop_
_entity_poly.entity_id
_entity_poly.type
_entity_poly.pdbx_seq_one_letter_code
_entity_poly.pdbx_strand_id
1 'polypeptide(L)'
;MTKYLYLFRGGDDQIEEMSPEQTEAHMKLWETWIESLAESGNLIEGEALTASAKVVNKGGDLVTDGPFMEGKEVVGGYVLLNAASMEEAVELSRACPIFVIGGLVEVREIAMM
;
A
#
# COMPACT_ATOMS: atom_id res chain seq x y z
N MET A 1 -18.62 -10.17 4.49
CA MET A 1 -17.82 -8.97 4.21
C MET A 1 -17.18 -9.14 2.85
N THR A 2 -17.04 -8.05 2.12
CA THR A 2 -16.38 -8.02 0.81
C THR A 2 -14.89 -7.79 1.02
N LYS A 3 -14.05 -8.41 0.18
CA LYS A 3 -12.60 -8.22 0.24
C LYS A 3 -12.20 -6.99 -0.55
N TYR A 4 -11.33 -6.18 0.03
CA TYR A 4 -10.75 -5.00 -0.61
C TYR A 4 -9.22 -5.07 -0.57
N LEU A 5 -8.61 -4.59 -1.64
CA LEU A 5 -7.18 -4.39 -1.76
C LEU A 5 -6.89 -2.89 -1.67
N TYR A 6 -6.01 -2.52 -0.75
CA TYR A 6 -5.32 -1.24 -0.77
C TYR A 6 -3.98 -1.42 -1.47
N LEU A 7 -3.71 -0.61 -2.49
CA LEU A 7 -2.38 -0.45 -3.06
C LEU A 7 -1.81 0.89 -2.64
N PHE A 8 -0.61 0.89 -2.05
CA PHE A 8 0.08 2.10 -1.65
C PHE A 8 0.98 2.58 -2.79
N ARG A 9 0.75 3.81 -3.26
CA ARG A 9 1.43 4.38 -4.42
C ARG A 9 2.19 5.65 -4.07
N GLY A 10 3.42 5.76 -4.54
CA GLY A 10 4.25 6.95 -4.38
C GLY A 10 4.69 7.21 -2.94
N GLY A 11 5.15 8.44 -2.69
CA GLY A 11 5.78 8.83 -1.42
C GLY A 11 7.28 8.51 -1.35
N ASP A 12 7.83 7.84 -2.36
CA ASP A 12 9.22 7.41 -2.42
C ASP A 12 10.22 8.58 -2.28
N ASP A 13 9.97 9.68 -3.00
CA ASP A 13 10.80 10.90 -2.94
C ASP A 13 10.96 11.43 -1.50
N GLN A 14 9.91 11.34 -0.67
CA GLN A 14 9.95 11.82 0.71
C GLN A 14 10.61 10.82 1.65
N ILE A 15 10.45 9.51 1.43
CA ILE A 15 11.14 8.48 2.22
C ILE A 15 12.66 8.64 2.11
N GLU A 16 13.18 8.95 0.92
CA GLU A 16 14.63 9.15 0.71
C GLU A 16 15.20 10.36 1.47
N GLU A 17 14.37 11.35 1.78
CA GLU A 17 14.77 12.59 2.47
C GLU A 17 14.64 12.49 4.01
N MET A 18 14.03 11.42 4.53
CA MET A 18 13.76 11.27 5.96
C MET A 18 15.01 10.91 6.77
N SER A 19 15.14 11.51 7.95
CA SER A 19 16.13 11.09 8.94
C SER A 19 15.79 9.70 9.49
N PRO A 20 16.76 9.00 10.12
CA PRO A 20 16.50 7.73 10.80
C PRO A 20 15.37 7.84 11.85
N GLU A 21 15.33 8.92 12.61
CA GLU A 21 14.30 9.17 13.63
C GLU A 21 12.92 9.40 12.99
N GLN A 22 12.86 10.12 11.87
CA GLN A 22 11.62 10.31 11.12
C GLN A 22 11.12 8.98 10.54
N THR A 23 12.04 8.16 10.04
CA THR A 23 11.74 6.83 9.49
C THR A 23 11.17 5.91 10.57
N GLU A 24 11.82 5.85 11.74
CA GLU A 24 11.32 5.07 12.88
C GLU A 24 9.94 5.54 13.35
N ALA A 25 9.74 6.86 13.46
CA ALA A 25 8.44 7.42 13.83
C ALA A 25 7.35 7.07 12.80
N HIS A 26 7.68 7.10 11.50
CA HIS A 26 6.75 6.73 10.45
C HIS A 26 6.41 5.24 10.45
N MET A 27 7.40 4.36 10.66
CA MET A 27 7.17 2.92 10.81
C MET A 27 6.25 2.61 11.99
N LYS A 28 6.38 3.34 13.10
CA LYS A 28 5.48 3.19 14.26
C LYS A 28 4.04 3.58 13.96
N LEU A 29 3.82 4.59 13.10
CA LEU A 29 2.47 4.94 12.63
C LEU A 29 1.88 3.79 11.80
N TRP A 30 2.70 3.14 10.96
CA TRP A 30 2.28 1.95 10.20
C TRP A 30 1.90 0.79 11.10
N GLU A 31 2.73 0.46 12.08
CA GLU A 31 2.44 -0.58 13.08
C GLU A 31 1.10 -0.29 13.78
N THR A 32 0.93 0.92 14.31
CA THR A 32 -0.29 1.32 15.02
C THR A 32 -1.54 1.22 14.13
N TRP A 33 -1.44 1.67 12.87
CA TRP A 33 -2.57 1.62 11.95
C TRP A 33 -2.92 0.18 11.55
N ILE A 34 -1.93 -0.66 11.24
CA ILE A 34 -2.15 -2.09 10.93
C ILE A 34 -2.74 -2.84 12.13
N GLU A 35 -2.24 -2.58 13.34
CA GLU A 35 -2.81 -3.13 14.59
C GLU A 35 -4.28 -2.74 14.74
N SER A 36 -4.65 -1.48 14.47
CA SER A 36 -6.05 -1.06 14.53
C SER A 36 -6.97 -1.80 13.54
N LEU A 37 -6.46 -2.14 12.34
CA LEU A 37 -7.20 -2.95 11.37
C LEU A 37 -7.31 -4.41 11.82
N ALA A 38 -6.30 -4.93 12.51
CA ALA A 38 -6.31 -6.28 13.07
C ALA A 38 -7.29 -6.39 14.24
N GLU A 39 -7.27 -5.43 15.18
CA GLU A 39 -8.15 -5.39 16.35
C GLU A 39 -9.63 -5.25 15.98
N SER A 40 -9.93 -4.49 14.93
CA SER A 40 -11.28 -4.37 14.36
C SER A 40 -11.73 -5.60 13.57
N GLY A 41 -10.83 -6.56 13.31
CA GLY A 41 -11.11 -7.76 12.52
C GLY A 41 -11.23 -7.51 11.02
N ASN A 42 -10.84 -6.32 10.56
CA ASN A 42 -10.85 -5.96 9.14
C ASN A 42 -9.61 -6.49 8.41
N LEU A 43 -8.44 -6.57 9.06
CA LEU A 43 -7.20 -7.01 8.41
C LEU A 43 -7.25 -8.50 8.00
N ILE A 44 -6.86 -8.81 6.77
CA ILE A 44 -6.57 -10.17 6.32
C ILE A 44 -5.05 -10.40 6.31
N GLU A 45 -4.32 -9.56 5.57
CA GLU A 45 -2.85 -9.58 5.46
C GLU A 45 -2.36 -8.26 4.84
N GLY A 46 -1.06 -8.04 4.83
CA GLY A 46 -0.45 -6.91 4.12
C GLY A 46 1.06 -6.95 4.23
N GLU A 47 1.75 -6.46 3.20
CA GLU A 47 3.22 -6.49 3.13
C GLU A 47 3.76 -5.25 2.42
N ALA A 48 4.95 -4.83 2.84
CA ALA A 48 5.75 -3.86 2.13
C ALA A 48 6.50 -4.55 0.98
N LEU A 49 6.62 -3.87 -0.16
CA LEU A 49 7.37 -4.34 -1.31
C LEU A 49 8.76 -3.69 -1.32
N THR A 50 9.74 -4.46 -1.76
CA THR A 50 11.07 -3.91 -2.04
C THR A 50 11.10 -3.21 -3.40
N ALA A 51 12.08 -2.36 -3.64
CA ALA A 51 12.33 -1.78 -4.96
C ALA A 51 12.72 -2.81 -6.05
N SER A 52 13.03 -4.05 -5.67
CA SER A 52 13.37 -5.12 -6.61
C SER A 52 12.13 -5.60 -7.37
N ALA A 53 12.07 -5.33 -8.67
CA ALA A 53 10.99 -5.75 -9.53
C ALA A 53 11.46 -5.94 -10.98
N LYS A 54 10.70 -6.72 -11.75
CA LYS A 54 10.87 -6.88 -13.20
C LYS A 54 9.50 -6.87 -13.84
N VAL A 55 9.32 -6.09 -14.90
CA VAL A 55 8.10 -6.10 -15.70
C VAL A 55 8.34 -6.98 -16.91
N VAL A 56 7.42 -7.90 -17.20
CA VAL A 56 7.51 -8.82 -18.33
C VAL A 56 6.26 -8.71 -19.20
N ASN A 57 6.40 -9.02 -20.49
CA ASN A 57 5.28 -8.99 -21.44
C ASN A 57 4.70 -10.40 -21.69
N LYS A 58 3.79 -10.53 -22.66
CA LYS A 58 3.13 -11.79 -23.06
C LYS A 58 4.10 -12.92 -23.43
N GLY A 59 5.31 -12.60 -23.89
CA GLY A 59 6.37 -13.57 -24.22
C GLY A 59 7.29 -13.92 -23.05
N GLY A 60 7.12 -13.26 -21.90
CA GLY A 60 8.07 -13.34 -20.78
C GLY A 60 9.32 -12.49 -20.99
N ASP A 61 9.38 -11.70 -22.07
CA ASP A 61 10.51 -10.81 -22.32
C ASP A 61 10.49 -9.67 -21.30
N LEU A 62 11.68 -9.32 -20.82
CA LEU A 62 11.88 -8.21 -19.89
C LEU A 62 11.51 -6.89 -20.57
N VAL A 63 10.51 -6.21 -20.02
CA VAL A 63 10.08 -4.87 -20.40
C VAL A 63 10.89 -3.83 -19.63
N THR A 64 11.02 -4.00 -18.32
CA THR A 64 11.84 -3.12 -17.44
C THR A 64 12.51 -3.91 -16.33
N ASP A 65 13.73 -3.49 -15.96
CA ASP A 65 14.46 -3.99 -14.78
C ASP A 65 14.21 -3.06 -13.60
N GLY A 66 12.99 -3.13 -13.07
CA GLY A 66 12.45 -2.27 -12.01
C GLY A 66 10.92 -2.30 -12.03
N PRO A 67 10.26 -1.66 -11.05
CA PRO A 67 8.80 -1.62 -10.99
C PRO A 67 8.22 -0.88 -12.19
N PHE A 68 6.98 -1.20 -12.54
CA PHE A 68 6.25 -0.39 -13.50
C PHE A 68 5.91 0.95 -12.85
N MET A 69 6.25 2.05 -13.53
CA MET A 69 5.97 3.40 -13.07
C MET A 69 5.04 4.11 -14.05
N GLU A 70 4.01 4.75 -13.53
CA GLU A 70 3.24 5.76 -14.25
C GLU A 70 3.61 7.12 -13.66
N GLY A 71 4.45 7.89 -14.36
CA GLY A 71 5.04 9.12 -13.82
C GLY A 71 6.06 8.81 -12.71
N LYS A 72 5.83 9.36 -11.51
CA LYS A 72 6.67 9.18 -10.31
C LYS A 72 6.07 8.20 -9.29
N GLU A 73 5.03 7.47 -9.66
CA GLU A 73 4.28 6.65 -8.71
C GLU A 73 4.65 5.17 -8.87
N VAL A 74 5.30 4.60 -7.84
CA VAL A 74 5.59 3.17 -7.70
C VAL A 74 4.62 2.56 -6.67
N VAL A 75 4.24 1.29 -6.84
CA VAL A 75 3.54 0.53 -5.79
C VAL A 75 4.54 0.05 -4.76
N GLY A 76 4.46 0.58 -3.54
CA GLY A 76 5.38 0.26 -2.44
C GLY A 76 4.87 -0.80 -1.47
N GLY A 77 3.60 -1.20 -1.56
CA GLY A 77 3.00 -2.15 -0.63
C GLY A 77 1.52 -2.38 -0.88
N TYR A 78 0.96 -3.34 -0.15
CA TYR A 78 -0.47 -3.60 -0.17
C TYR A 78 -1.02 -4.00 1.20
N VAL A 79 -2.33 -3.81 1.38
CA VAL A 79 -3.11 -4.41 2.47
C VAL A 79 -4.36 -5.04 1.88
N LEU A 80 -4.61 -6.29 2.26
CA LEU A 80 -5.85 -7.01 2.00
C LEU A 80 -6.72 -6.94 3.25
N LEU A 81 -7.96 -6.50 3.11
CA LEU A 81 -8.90 -6.37 4.22
C LEU A 81 -10.32 -6.78 3.86
N ASN A 82 -11.12 -7.01 4.88
CA ASN A 82 -12.57 -7.15 4.81
C ASN A 82 -13.24 -5.82 5.18
N ALA A 83 -14.26 -5.43 4.42
CA ALA A 83 -15.19 -4.36 4.79
C ALA A 83 -16.61 -4.70 4.32
N ALA A 84 -17.62 -4.07 4.91
CA ALA A 84 -19.03 -4.22 4.54
C ALA A 84 -19.38 -3.47 3.24
N SER A 85 -18.67 -2.39 2.92
CA SER A 85 -18.86 -1.63 1.67
C SER A 85 -17.61 -0.86 1.23
N MET A 86 -17.66 -0.27 0.04
CA MET A 86 -16.60 0.59 -0.49
C MET A 86 -16.39 1.81 0.40
N GLU A 87 -17.47 2.37 0.94
CA GLU A 87 -17.43 3.52 1.83
C GLU A 87 -16.72 3.20 3.14
N GLU A 88 -16.98 2.03 3.74
CA GLU A 88 -16.24 1.58 4.92
C GLU A 88 -14.77 1.34 4.59
N ALA A 89 -14.47 0.71 3.45
CA ALA A 89 -13.09 0.55 3.00
C ALA A 89 -12.40 1.92 2.78
N VAL A 90 -13.08 2.93 2.26
CA VAL A 90 -12.48 4.28 2.17
C VAL A 90 -12.28 4.89 3.55
N GLU A 91 -13.23 4.72 4.47
CA GLU A 91 -13.13 5.27 5.82
C GLU A 91 -11.94 4.68 6.60
N LEU A 92 -11.75 3.36 6.56
CA LEU A 92 -10.63 2.67 7.19
C LEU A 92 -9.26 3.15 6.66
N SER A 93 -9.20 3.60 5.40
CA SER A 93 -7.96 4.12 4.81
C SER A 93 -7.58 5.52 5.31
N ARG A 94 -8.49 6.30 5.90
CA ARG A 94 -8.25 7.73 6.25
C ARG A 94 -7.08 7.94 7.22
N ALA A 95 -6.83 6.96 8.07
CA ALA A 95 -5.74 6.98 9.04
C ALA A 95 -4.44 6.38 8.48
N CYS A 96 -4.39 6.01 7.19
CA CYS A 96 -3.23 5.37 6.58
C CYS A 96 -2.00 6.30 6.62
N PRO A 97 -0.86 5.84 7.15
CA PRO A 97 0.34 6.68 7.29
C PRO A 97 0.95 7.11 5.95
N ILE A 98 0.63 6.45 4.84
CA ILE A 98 1.13 6.81 3.50
C ILE A 98 0.86 8.29 3.15
N PHE A 99 -0.20 8.88 3.69
CA PHE A 99 -0.54 10.28 3.45
C PHE A 99 0.45 11.27 4.08
N VAL A 100 1.19 10.86 5.12
CA VAL A 100 2.22 11.69 5.78
C VAL A 100 3.35 12.04 4.81
N ILE A 101 3.64 11.13 3.87
CA ILE A 101 4.69 11.28 2.86
C ILE A 101 4.12 11.63 1.47
N GLY A 102 2.84 12.00 1.40
CA GLY A 102 2.18 12.41 0.15
C GLY A 102 1.86 11.28 -0.82
N GLY A 103 1.94 10.02 -0.39
CA GLY A 103 1.50 8.88 -1.21
C GLY A 103 -0.01 8.70 -1.19
N LEU A 104 -0.48 7.70 -1.95
CA LEU A 104 -1.89 7.44 -2.20
C LEU A 104 -2.27 6.02 -1.78
N VAL A 105 -3.54 5.84 -1.41
CA VAL A 105 -4.18 4.53 -1.25
C VAL A 105 -5.15 4.33 -2.42
N GLU A 106 -4.87 3.38 -3.32
CA GLU A 106 -5.87 2.91 -4.29
C GLU A 106 -6.74 1.83 -3.63
N VAL A 107 -8.00 2.16 -3.37
CA VAL A 107 -8.98 1.24 -2.80
C VAL A 107 -9.69 0.47 -3.92
N ARG A 108 -9.58 -0.87 -3.92
CA ARG A 108 -10.21 -1.73 -4.91
C ARG A 108 -11.02 -2.82 -4.27
N GLU A 109 -12.24 -3.04 -4.76
CA GLU A 109 -12.98 -4.26 -4.47
C GLU A 109 -12.37 -5.46 -5.21
N ILE A 110 -12.26 -6.60 -4.53
CA ILE A 110 -11.83 -7.87 -5.13
C ILE A 110 -13.06 -8.63 -5.60
N ALA A 111 -13.13 -8.89 -6.90
CA ALA A 111 -14.17 -9.72 -7.48
C ALA A 111 -14.09 -11.16 -6.93
N MET A 112 -15.24 -11.72 -6.60
CA MET A 112 -15.35 -13.15 -6.29
C MET A 112 -15.11 -13.96 -7.57
N MET A 113 -14.18 -14.91 -7.53
CA MET A 113 -13.94 -15.90 -8.60
C MET A 113 -14.64 -17.22 -8.28
#